data_AF-A0A931SU13-F1
#
_entry.id   AF-A0A931SU13-F1
#
_cell.length_a   1.000
_cell.length_b   1.000
_cell.length_c   1.000
_cell.angle_alpha   90.00
_cell.angle_beta   90.00
_cell.angle_gamma   90.00
#
_symmetry.space_group_name_H-M   'P 1'
#
loop_
_entity.id
_entity.type
_entity.pdbx_description
1 polymer ?
#
loop_
_entity_poly.entity_id
_entity_poly.type
_entity_poly.pdbx_seq_one_letter_code
_entity_poly.pdbx_strand_id
1 'polypeptide(L)'
;MAASTEFEREDEALAVCFANLKGSKHKELMRTARALAYLKRLPQQGSDVKVARRVGVSREIVREFLALLRLPSEFHPLFENNELGLEQGRKLWQLLRKRPDLASDTTSVLKRLNAMDSRALVEYLLTHPDVSVLDAEREIIQSQTVVEREFHVVAMLPEADYRMLAKRADKRNTGVSELVTEIVQQWLRVNDGTE
;
A
#
# COMPACT_ATOMS: atom_id res chain seq x y z
N MET A 1 32.10 4.14 1.63
CA MET A 1 31.73 4.73 0.32
C MET A 1 31.13 6.09 0.57
N ALA A 2 31.78 7.15 0.07
CA ALA A 2 31.30 8.52 0.21
C ALA A 2 30.00 8.66 -0.57
N ALA A 3 28.91 9.00 0.13
CA ALA A 3 27.65 9.30 -0.51
C ALA A 3 27.83 10.59 -1.30
N SER A 4 27.63 10.52 -2.63
CA SER A 4 27.46 11.68 -3.50
C SER A 4 26.56 12.71 -2.80
N THR A 5 27.09 13.90 -2.52
CA THR A 5 26.36 15.02 -1.93
C THR A 5 25.50 15.66 -3.01
N GLU A 6 24.38 15.02 -3.31
CA GLU A 6 23.37 15.52 -4.25
C GLU A 6 22.66 16.79 -3.75
N PHE A 7 22.78 17.09 -2.46
CA PHE A 7 22.20 18.27 -1.83
C PHE A 7 23.30 19.03 -1.09
N GLU A 8 23.34 20.33 -1.28
CA GLU A 8 24.28 21.23 -0.58
C GLU A 8 23.57 22.12 0.44
N ARG A 9 22.27 22.37 0.26
CA ARG A 9 21.46 23.24 1.13
C ARG A 9 20.24 22.53 1.72
N GLU A 10 19.89 22.87 2.97
CA GLU A 10 18.69 22.35 3.66
C GLU A 10 17.40 22.64 2.88
N ASP A 11 17.27 23.85 2.34
CA ASP A 11 16.06 24.28 1.64
C ASP A 11 15.78 23.46 0.37
N GLU A 12 16.82 23.02 -0.34
CA GLU A 12 16.71 22.16 -1.52
C GLU A 12 16.17 20.78 -1.15
N ALA A 13 16.73 20.18 -0.10
CA ALA A 13 16.29 18.87 0.39
C ALA A 13 14.86 18.94 0.93
N LEU A 14 14.49 20.02 1.63
CA LEU A 14 13.12 20.26 2.08
C LEU A 14 12.15 20.43 0.92
N ALA A 15 12.52 21.19 -0.12
CA ALA A 15 11.69 21.38 -1.31
C ALA A 15 11.38 20.04 -2.01
N VAL A 16 12.38 19.18 -2.20
CA VAL A 16 12.19 17.82 -2.74
C VAL A 16 11.25 17.01 -1.86
N CYS A 17 11.45 17.04 -0.54
CA CYS A 17 10.60 16.31 0.40
C CYS A 17 9.15 16.79 0.33
N PHE A 18 8.90 18.10 0.35
CA PHE A 18 7.54 18.64 0.31
C PHE A 18 6.83 18.35 -1.01
N ALA A 19 7.53 18.46 -2.14
CA ALA A 19 6.97 18.14 -3.46
C ALA A 19 6.54 16.67 -3.55
N ASN A 20 7.39 15.74 -3.10
CA ASN A 20 7.16 14.30 -3.26
C ASN A 20 6.29 13.68 -2.17
N LEU A 21 6.29 14.22 -0.94
CA LEU A 21 5.55 13.63 0.18
C LEU A 21 4.13 14.17 0.32
N LYS A 22 3.85 15.41 -0.11
CA LYS A 22 2.56 16.07 0.12
C LYS A 22 1.68 16.28 -1.12
N GLY A 23 2.19 16.11 -2.34
CA GLY A 23 1.45 16.61 -3.52
C GLY A 23 1.54 15.81 -4.82
N SER A 24 2.43 14.82 -4.96
CA SER A 24 2.63 14.17 -6.26
C SER A 24 2.04 12.76 -6.35
N LYS A 25 1.36 12.49 -7.48
CA LYS A 25 1.01 11.12 -7.93
C LYS A 25 2.25 10.32 -8.35
N HIS A 26 3.30 10.98 -8.81
CA HIS A 26 4.57 10.38 -9.21
C HIS A 26 5.69 10.85 -8.30
N LYS A 27 6.21 9.93 -7.48
CA LYS A 27 7.20 10.26 -6.46
C LYS A 27 8.58 9.88 -6.96
N GLU A 28 9.51 10.84 -6.92
CA GLU A 28 10.93 10.58 -7.16
C GLU A 28 11.51 9.85 -5.93
N LEU A 29 11.36 8.53 -5.88
CA LEU A 29 11.61 7.74 -4.66
C LEU A 29 13.06 7.86 -4.17
N MET A 30 14.02 7.63 -5.07
CA MET A 30 15.44 7.69 -4.71
C MET A 30 15.90 9.10 -4.37
N ARG A 31 15.47 10.11 -5.12
CA ARG A 31 15.79 11.51 -4.82
C ARG A 31 15.24 11.94 -3.46
N THR A 32 14.00 11.54 -3.15
CA THR A 32 13.38 11.79 -1.84
C THR A 32 14.14 11.07 -0.73
N ALA A 33 14.56 9.82 -0.95
CA ALA A 33 15.36 9.08 0.02
C ALA A 33 16.70 9.77 0.32
N ARG A 34 17.38 10.26 -0.72
CA ARG A 34 18.64 11.00 -0.60
C ARG A 34 18.46 12.34 0.11
N ALA A 35 17.37 13.06 -0.18
CA ALA A 35 17.02 14.30 0.51
C ALA A 35 16.80 14.04 2.02
N LEU A 36 16.02 13.01 2.37
CA LEU A 36 15.80 12.62 3.77
C LEU A 36 17.10 12.20 4.47
N ALA A 37 18.00 11.51 3.76
CA ALA A 37 19.30 11.13 4.30
C ALA A 37 20.21 12.34 4.53
N TYR A 38 20.20 13.32 3.63
CA TYR A 38 20.88 14.59 3.81
C TYR A 38 20.36 15.33 5.05
N LEU A 39 19.03 15.53 5.15
CA LEU A 39 18.41 16.19 6.30
C LEU A 39 18.75 15.49 7.61
N LYS A 40 18.76 14.16 7.63
CA LYS A 40 19.12 13.38 8.82
C LYS A 40 20.58 13.58 9.27
N ARG A 41 21.50 13.86 8.35
CA ARG A 41 22.92 14.15 8.66
C ARG A 41 23.13 15.54 9.24
N LEU A 42 22.18 16.46 9.05
CA LEU A 42 22.29 17.81 9.62
C LEU A 42 22.28 17.75 11.16
N PRO A 43 23.17 18.51 11.84
CA PRO A 43 23.31 18.46 13.30
C PRO A 43 22.00 18.75 14.05
N GLN A 44 21.15 19.62 13.52
CA GLN A 44 19.88 19.99 14.16
C GLN A 44 18.86 18.84 14.15
N GLN A 45 18.90 17.99 13.11
CA GLN A 45 17.89 16.96 12.89
C GLN A 45 18.30 15.58 13.39
N GLY A 46 19.48 15.06 13.05
CA GLY A 46 20.15 13.89 13.68
C GLY A 46 19.38 12.57 13.88
N SER A 47 18.07 12.51 13.60
CA SER A 47 17.17 11.42 13.97
C SER A 47 15.96 11.38 13.05
N ASP A 48 15.43 10.17 12.84
CA ASP A 48 14.27 9.96 11.95
C ASP A 48 13.04 10.73 12.46
N VAL A 49 12.87 10.86 13.78
CA VAL A 49 11.73 11.58 14.41
C VAL A 49 11.75 13.06 14.08
N LYS A 50 12.91 13.72 14.24
CA LYS A 50 13.04 15.15 13.98
C LYS A 50 12.85 15.46 12.49
N VAL A 51 13.45 14.65 11.61
CA VAL A 51 13.26 14.79 10.15
C VAL A 51 11.80 14.59 9.78
N ALA A 52 11.14 13.55 10.29
CA ALA A 52 9.73 13.27 10.04
C ALA A 52 8.81 14.43 10.43
N ARG A 53 9.03 15.00 11.64
CA ARG A 53 8.29 16.18 12.10
C ARG A 53 8.53 17.39 11.19
N ARG A 54 9.77 17.59 10.74
CA ARG A 54 10.15 18.73 9.88
C ARG A 54 9.48 18.66 8.51
N VAL A 55 9.40 17.48 7.90
CA VAL A 55 8.79 17.28 6.58
C VAL A 55 7.28 16.99 6.65
N GLY A 56 6.73 16.76 7.85
CA GLY A 56 5.30 16.56 8.09
C GLY A 56 4.80 15.18 7.71
N VAL A 57 5.57 14.13 8.00
CA VAL A 57 5.19 12.72 7.79
C VAL A 57 5.45 11.88 9.03
N SER A 58 5.04 10.61 9.03
CA SER A 58 5.36 9.69 10.13
C SER A 58 6.84 9.28 10.12
N ARG A 59 7.35 8.88 11.29
CA ARG A 59 8.70 8.31 11.40
C ARG A 59 8.88 7.10 10.48
N GLU A 60 7.84 6.28 10.31
CA GLU A 60 7.95 5.06 9.50
C GLU A 60 8.14 5.37 8.02
N ILE A 61 7.46 6.40 7.48
CA ILE A 61 7.68 6.85 6.10
C ILE A 61 9.16 7.21 5.89
N VAL A 62 9.78 7.96 6.82
CA VAL A 62 11.21 8.28 6.74
C VAL A 62 12.06 7.01 6.73
N ARG A 63 11.74 6.02 7.58
CA ARG A 63 12.49 4.75 7.64
C ARG A 63 12.33 3.92 6.38
N GLU A 64 11.17 3.95 5.74
CA GLU A 64 10.92 3.28 4.46
C GLU A 64 11.79 3.86 3.36
N PHE A 65 11.83 5.18 3.22
CA PHE A 65 12.68 5.84 2.24
C PHE A 65 14.16 5.56 2.50
N LEU A 66 14.60 5.67 3.75
CA LEU A 66 15.99 5.39 4.12
C LEU A 66 16.37 3.91 3.94
N ALA A 67 15.41 2.98 3.89
CA ALA A 67 15.68 1.58 3.59
C ALA A 67 16.10 1.39 2.12
N LEU A 68 15.58 2.20 1.19
CA LEU A 68 15.97 2.14 -0.23
C LEU A 68 17.46 2.37 -0.41
N LEU A 69 18.03 3.35 0.31
CA LEU A 69 19.47 3.65 0.27
C LEU A 69 20.36 2.57 0.89
N ARG A 70 19.77 1.63 1.63
CA ARG A 70 20.48 0.51 2.25
C ARG A 70 20.42 -0.75 1.40
N LEU A 71 19.63 -0.76 0.33
CA LEU A 71 19.72 -1.81 -0.67
C LEU A 71 21.04 -1.66 -1.43
N PRO A 72 21.61 -2.79 -1.89
CA PRO A 72 22.72 -2.76 -2.84
C PRO A 72 22.42 -1.87 -4.06
N SER A 73 23.44 -1.19 -4.58
CA SER A 73 23.28 -0.15 -5.61
C SER A 73 22.67 -0.66 -6.90
N GLU A 74 22.84 -1.95 -7.21
CA GLU A 74 22.23 -2.61 -8.36
C GLU A 74 20.69 -2.61 -8.34
N PHE A 75 20.06 -2.40 -7.17
CA PHE A 75 18.60 -2.30 -7.06
C PHE A 75 18.08 -0.86 -7.16
N HIS A 76 18.94 0.16 -7.09
CA HIS A 76 18.52 1.56 -7.14
C HIS A 76 17.77 1.93 -8.43
N PRO A 77 18.19 1.45 -9.63
CA PRO A 77 17.48 1.74 -10.88
C PRO A 77 16.00 1.31 -10.87
N LEU A 78 15.64 0.29 -10.10
CA LEU A 78 14.25 -0.19 -10.01
C LEU A 78 13.32 0.86 -9.37
N PHE A 79 13.85 1.67 -8.46
CA PHE A 79 13.10 2.73 -7.79
C PHE A 79 13.21 4.05 -8.55
N GLU A 80 14.30 4.28 -9.30
CA GLU A 80 14.45 5.43 -10.19
C GLU A 80 13.48 5.33 -11.38
N ASN A 81 13.30 4.12 -11.92
CA ASN A 81 12.39 3.82 -13.03
C ASN A 81 10.95 3.57 -12.61
N ASN A 82 10.63 3.64 -11.30
CA ASN A 82 9.32 3.30 -10.72
C ASN A 82 8.84 1.86 -11.02
N GLU A 83 9.76 0.92 -11.24
CA GLU A 83 9.45 -0.51 -11.39
C GLU A 83 9.05 -1.15 -10.06
N LEU A 84 9.55 -0.60 -8.95
CA LEU A 84 9.17 -0.99 -7.59
C LEU A 84 8.76 0.22 -6.75
N GLY A 85 7.73 0.05 -5.94
CA GLY A 85 7.25 1.03 -4.98
C GLY A 85 8.05 1.07 -3.67
N LEU A 86 7.79 2.12 -2.88
CA LEU A 86 8.43 2.34 -1.58
C LEU A 86 8.27 1.13 -0.62
N GLU A 87 7.05 0.61 -0.53
CA GLU A 87 6.75 -0.52 0.36
C GLU A 87 7.48 -1.80 -0.07
N GLN A 88 7.48 -2.07 -1.38
CA GLN A 88 8.22 -3.19 -1.97
C GLN A 88 9.71 -3.09 -1.66
N GLY A 89 10.31 -1.90 -1.80
CA GLY A 89 11.71 -1.68 -1.47
C GLY A 89 12.02 -1.89 0.02
N ARG A 90 11.14 -1.44 0.92
CA ARG A 90 11.28 -1.69 2.36
C ARG A 90 11.23 -3.18 2.68
N LYS A 91 10.32 -3.93 2.06
CA LYS A 91 10.17 -5.38 2.25
C LYS A 91 11.34 -6.16 1.65
N LEU A 92 11.77 -5.81 0.45
CA LEU A 92 12.99 -6.36 -0.16
C LEU A 92 14.18 -6.17 0.78
N TRP A 93 14.40 -4.98 1.33
CA TRP A 93 15.48 -4.76 2.30
C TRP A 93 15.37 -5.64 3.55
N GLN A 94 14.15 -5.91 4.05
CA GLN A 94 13.97 -6.82 5.19
C GLN A 94 14.38 -8.25 4.84
N LEU A 95 13.98 -8.72 3.66
CA LEU A 95 14.33 -10.05 3.17
C LEU A 95 15.84 -10.18 3.01
N LEU A 96 16.48 -9.28 2.27
CA LEU A 96 17.90 -9.39 1.92
C LEU A 96 18.83 -9.32 3.13
N ARG A 97 18.37 -8.73 4.25
CA ARG A 97 19.11 -8.78 5.52
C ARG A 97 19.23 -10.18 6.12
N LYS A 98 18.28 -11.05 5.82
CA LYS A 98 18.20 -12.43 6.33
C LYS A 98 18.54 -13.47 5.26
N ARG A 99 18.15 -13.17 4.02
CA ARG A 99 18.19 -14.05 2.84
C ARG A 99 18.70 -13.30 1.61
N PRO A 100 19.97 -12.87 1.60
CA PRO A 100 20.55 -12.14 0.48
C PRO A 100 20.62 -12.98 -0.81
N ASP A 101 20.64 -14.31 -0.68
CA ASP A 101 20.61 -15.29 -1.77
C ASP A 101 19.37 -15.15 -2.68
N LEU A 102 18.25 -14.69 -2.13
CA LEU A 102 16.98 -14.63 -2.85
C LEU A 102 16.79 -13.33 -3.66
N ALA A 103 17.81 -12.47 -3.74
CA ALA A 103 17.65 -11.11 -4.23
C ALA A 103 17.18 -11.02 -5.68
N SER A 104 17.81 -11.76 -6.58
CA SER A 104 17.47 -11.76 -8.01
C SER A 104 16.04 -12.25 -8.26
N ASP A 105 15.72 -13.42 -7.69
CA ASP A 105 14.44 -14.09 -7.91
C ASP A 105 13.29 -13.28 -7.31
N THR A 106 13.46 -12.80 -6.07
CA THR A 106 12.45 -11.99 -5.38
C THR A 106 12.16 -10.72 -6.16
N THR A 107 13.20 -10.03 -6.63
CA THR A 107 13.04 -8.78 -7.38
C THR A 107 12.29 -9.02 -8.68
N SER A 108 12.58 -10.11 -9.39
CA SER A 108 11.91 -10.48 -10.64
C SER A 108 10.41 -10.72 -10.44
N VAL A 109 10.03 -11.38 -9.34
CA VAL A 109 8.63 -11.62 -8.97
C VAL A 109 7.94 -10.33 -8.53
N LEU A 110 8.57 -9.52 -7.68
CA LEU A 110 7.98 -8.31 -7.12
C LEU A 110 7.54 -7.30 -8.19
N LYS A 111 8.24 -7.21 -9.32
CA LYS A 111 7.86 -6.34 -10.46
C LYS A 111 6.47 -6.65 -11.03
N ARG A 112 5.96 -7.87 -10.82
CA ARG A 112 4.68 -8.35 -11.33
C ARG A 112 3.56 -8.31 -10.29
N LEU A 113 3.91 -8.11 -9.02
CA LEU A 113 2.98 -8.13 -7.90
C LEU A 113 2.56 -6.73 -7.49
N ASN A 114 1.32 -6.59 -7.02
CA ASN A 114 0.89 -5.38 -6.34
C ASN A 114 1.51 -5.29 -4.93
N ALA A 115 1.30 -4.18 -4.23
CA ALA A 115 1.87 -3.94 -2.91
C ALA A 115 1.41 -4.98 -1.85
N MET A 116 0.15 -5.43 -1.89
CA MET A 116 -0.37 -6.43 -0.94
C MET A 116 0.27 -7.79 -1.16
N ASP A 117 0.30 -8.27 -2.40
CA ASP A 117 0.91 -9.56 -2.75
C ASP A 117 2.42 -9.54 -2.50
N SER A 118 3.07 -8.40 -2.74
CA SER A 118 4.49 -8.20 -2.41
C SER A 118 4.76 -8.32 -0.92
N ARG A 119 3.87 -7.77 -0.08
CA ARG A 119 3.96 -7.91 1.39
C ARG A 119 3.81 -9.38 1.79
N ALA A 120 2.80 -10.06 1.26
CA ALA A 120 2.55 -11.47 1.52
C ALA A 120 3.75 -12.34 1.12
N LEU A 121 4.34 -12.09 -0.07
CA LEU A 121 5.49 -12.83 -0.58
C LEU A 121 6.68 -12.76 0.36
N VAL A 122 7.05 -11.55 0.76
CA VAL A 122 8.19 -11.37 1.64
C VAL A 122 7.92 -11.96 3.03
N GLU A 123 6.70 -11.84 3.56
CA GLU A 123 6.34 -12.43 4.85
C GLU A 123 6.36 -13.96 4.82
N TYR A 124 5.86 -14.56 3.74
CA TYR A 124 5.89 -16.01 3.54
C TYR A 124 7.33 -16.53 3.46
N LEU A 125 8.19 -15.91 2.64
CA LEU A 125 9.60 -16.30 2.51
C LEU A 125 10.40 -16.13 3.82
N LEU A 126 10.03 -15.16 4.64
CA LEU A 126 10.66 -14.94 5.94
C LEU A 126 10.24 -15.96 7.01
N THR A 127 9.06 -16.55 6.86
CA THR A 127 8.51 -17.56 7.79
C THR A 127 8.77 -18.99 7.33
N HIS A 128 8.99 -19.20 6.02
CA HIS A 128 9.27 -20.48 5.40
C HIS A 128 10.62 -20.42 4.66
N PRO A 129 11.75 -20.51 5.38
CA PRO A 129 13.07 -20.33 4.79
C PRO A 129 13.41 -21.38 3.73
N ASP A 130 12.83 -22.57 3.78
CA ASP A 130 13.18 -23.64 2.84
C ASP A 130 12.41 -23.56 1.52
N VAL A 131 11.51 -22.59 1.37
CA VAL A 131 10.65 -22.45 0.19
C VAL A 131 11.33 -21.54 -0.84
N SER A 132 11.23 -21.93 -2.12
CA SER A 132 11.72 -21.11 -3.23
C SER A 132 10.82 -19.90 -3.48
N VAL A 133 11.35 -18.84 -4.11
CA VAL A 133 10.55 -17.65 -4.44
C VAL A 133 9.35 -17.99 -5.34
N LEU A 134 9.53 -18.91 -6.30
CA LEU A 134 8.47 -19.32 -7.23
C LEU A 134 7.39 -20.19 -6.59
N ASP A 135 7.75 -21.01 -5.60
CA ASP A 135 6.76 -21.78 -4.85
C ASP A 135 5.99 -20.87 -3.91
N ALA A 136 6.66 -19.92 -3.25
CA ALA A 136 6.00 -18.90 -2.43
C ALA A 136 5.02 -18.03 -3.25
N GLU A 137 5.41 -17.62 -4.47
CA GLU A 137 4.53 -16.90 -5.40
C GLU A 137 3.27 -17.71 -5.71
N ARG A 138 3.43 -19.01 -6.02
CA ARG A 138 2.31 -19.90 -6.32
C ARG A 138 1.37 -20.07 -5.15
N GLU A 139 1.90 -20.30 -3.95
CA GLU A 139 1.09 -20.43 -2.72
C GLU A 139 0.27 -19.16 -2.46
N ILE A 140 0.87 -17.98 -2.64
CA ILE A 140 0.16 -16.72 -2.40
C ILE A 140 -0.94 -16.48 -3.42
N ILE A 141 -0.65 -16.68 -4.71
CA ILE A 141 -1.66 -16.53 -5.77
C ILE A 141 -2.80 -17.54 -5.58
N GLN A 142 -2.49 -18.79 -5.21
CA GLN A 142 -3.50 -19.83 -4.96
C GLN A 142 -4.31 -19.57 -3.69
N SER A 143 -3.72 -18.92 -2.69
CA SER A 143 -4.40 -18.52 -1.46
C SER A 143 -5.31 -17.30 -1.62
N GLN A 144 -5.30 -16.63 -2.78
CA GLN A 144 -6.16 -15.46 -3.02
C GLN A 144 -7.62 -15.87 -2.94
N THR A 145 -8.21 -15.52 -1.81
CA THR A 145 -9.62 -15.61 -1.50
C THR A 145 -10.39 -14.84 -2.56
N VAL A 146 -11.51 -15.42 -3.03
CA VAL A 146 -12.43 -14.79 -3.99
C VAL A 146 -12.70 -13.34 -3.54
N VAL A 147 -12.33 -12.38 -4.39
CA VAL A 147 -12.60 -10.96 -4.12
C VAL A 147 -14.11 -10.76 -4.24
N GLU A 148 -14.83 -10.82 -3.12
CA GLU A 148 -16.22 -10.42 -3.05
C GLU A 148 -16.31 -8.90 -3.16
N ARG A 149 -16.88 -8.43 -4.27
CA ARG A 149 -17.16 -7.01 -4.45
C ARG A 149 -18.54 -6.73 -3.86
N GLU A 150 -18.56 -6.12 -2.69
CA GLU A 150 -19.79 -5.61 -2.09
C GLU A 150 -20.07 -4.19 -2.56
N PHE A 151 -21.24 -3.98 -3.16
CA PHE A 151 -21.72 -2.66 -3.57
C PHE A 151 -22.76 -2.17 -2.57
N HIS A 152 -22.48 -1.06 -1.91
CA HIS A 152 -23.37 -0.45 -0.93
C HIS A 152 -24.09 0.74 -1.55
N VAL A 153 -25.42 0.73 -1.48
CA VAL A 153 -26.25 1.89 -1.85
C VAL A 153 -26.88 2.44 -0.58
N VAL A 154 -26.57 3.70 -0.27
CA VAL A 154 -27.13 4.42 0.89
C VAL A 154 -28.08 5.50 0.38
N ALA A 155 -29.36 5.36 0.69
CA ALA A 155 -30.39 6.34 0.37
C ALA A 155 -31.00 6.90 1.65
N MET A 156 -31.15 8.22 1.72
CA MET A 156 -31.85 8.87 2.81
C MET A 156 -33.35 8.64 2.65
N LEU A 157 -33.95 7.99 3.65
CA LEU A 157 -35.38 7.71 3.66
C LEU A 157 -36.07 8.61 4.70
N PRO A 158 -37.18 9.28 4.36
CA PRO A 158 -38.00 9.98 5.35
C PRO A 158 -38.42 9.03 6.47
N GLU A 159 -38.48 9.53 7.71
CA GLU A 159 -38.80 8.70 8.88
C GLU A 159 -40.18 8.02 8.76
N ALA A 160 -41.15 8.71 8.15
CA ALA A 160 -42.48 8.17 7.90
C ALA A 160 -42.43 6.90 7.04
N ASP A 161 -41.64 6.92 5.95
CA ASP A 161 -41.50 5.79 5.03
C ASP A 161 -40.73 4.64 5.68
N TYR A 162 -39.69 4.94 6.48
CA TYR A 162 -38.99 3.93 7.27
C TYR A 162 -39.92 3.23 8.25
N ARG A 163 -40.74 3.98 8.99
CA ARG A 163 -41.72 3.40 9.93
C ARG A 163 -42.75 2.52 9.21
N MET A 164 -43.13 2.87 7.99
CA MET A 164 -44.00 2.03 7.16
C MET A 164 -43.32 0.73 6.74
N LEU A 165 -42.05 0.79 6.31
CA LEU A 165 -41.26 -0.40 6.00
C LEU A 165 -41.08 -1.29 7.23
N ALA A 166 -40.75 -0.72 8.38
CA ALA A 166 -40.59 -1.44 9.65
C ALA A 166 -41.86 -2.18 10.05
N LYS A 167 -43.03 -1.54 9.97
CA LYS A 167 -44.32 -2.19 10.23
C LYS A 167 -44.65 -3.31 9.24
N ARG A 168 -44.24 -3.17 7.98
CA ARG A 168 -44.44 -4.23 6.97
C ARG A 168 -43.50 -5.41 7.18
N ALA A 169 -42.26 -5.15 7.57
CA ALA A 169 -41.26 -6.16 7.89
C ALA A 169 -41.71 -6.99 9.11
N ASP A 170 -42.18 -6.31 10.17
CA ASP A 170 -42.72 -6.93 11.38
C ASP A 170 -43.92 -7.84 11.08
N LYS A 171 -44.89 -7.36 10.28
CA LYS A 171 -46.03 -8.17 9.82
C LYS A 171 -45.63 -9.41 9.01
N ARG A 172 -44.47 -9.37 8.35
CA ARG A 172 -43.92 -10.48 7.55
C ARG A 172 -42.89 -11.30 8.32
N ASN A 173 -42.62 -10.97 9.59
CA ASN A 173 -41.61 -11.59 10.43
C ASN A 173 -40.21 -11.66 9.77
N THR A 174 -39.78 -10.55 9.15
CA THR A 174 -38.48 -10.39 8.48
C THR A 174 -37.80 -9.08 8.91
N GLY A 175 -36.50 -8.93 8.65
CA GLY A 175 -35.78 -7.68 8.88
C GLY A 175 -36.13 -6.59 7.86
N VAL A 176 -35.98 -5.31 8.25
CA VAL A 176 -36.21 -4.19 7.31
C VAL A 176 -35.26 -4.26 6.12
N SER A 177 -33.99 -4.60 6.33
CA SER A 177 -32.98 -4.75 5.27
C SER A 177 -33.33 -5.87 4.29
N GLU A 178 -33.79 -7.01 4.80
CA GLU A 178 -34.23 -8.14 3.97
C GLU A 178 -35.44 -7.74 3.11
N LEU A 179 -36.43 -7.07 3.72
CA LEU A 179 -37.59 -6.56 3.00
C LEU A 179 -37.20 -5.55 1.91
N VAL A 180 -36.26 -4.64 2.17
CA VAL A 180 -35.77 -3.69 1.15
C VAL A 180 -35.10 -4.45 0.01
N THR A 181 -34.26 -5.45 0.31
CA THR A 181 -33.62 -6.29 -0.72
C THR A 181 -34.66 -6.99 -1.59
N GLU A 182 -35.69 -7.60 -0.99
CA GLU A 182 -36.78 -8.24 -1.74
C GLU A 182 -37.50 -7.26 -2.67
N ILE A 183 -37.84 -6.06 -2.15
CA ILE A 183 -38.52 -5.02 -2.94
C ILE A 183 -37.67 -4.61 -4.13
N VAL A 184 -36.37 -4.36 -3.92
CA VAL A 184 -35.45 -3.97 -4.99
C VAL A 184 -35.30 -5.09 -6.02
N GLN A 185 -35.12 -6.35 -5.57
CA GLN A 185 -35.02 -7.50 -6.48
C GLN A 185 -36.29 -7.69 -7.30
N GLN A 186 -37.47 -7.56 -6.68
CA GLN A 186 -38.75 -7.66 -7.39
C GLN A 186 -38.91 -6.53 -8.40
N TRP A 187 -38.57 -5.29 -8.02
CA TRP A 187 -38.64 -4.14 -8.90
C TRP A 187 -37.70 -4.29 -10.11
N LEU A 188 -36.48 -4.79 -9.91
CA LEU A 188 -35.54 -5.05 -11.00
C LEU A 188 -36.07 -6.14 -11.95
N ARG A 189 -36.55 -7.27 -11.43
CA ARG A 189 -37.11 -8.36 -12.27
C ARG A 189 -38.28 -7.91 -13.13
N VAL A 190 -39.17 -7.08 -12.58
CA VAL A 190 -40.36 -6.58 -13.30
C VAL A 190 -39.98 -5.56 -14.39
N ASN A 191 -38.93 -4.76 -14.18
CA ASN A 191 -38.57 -3.68 -15.10
C ASN A 191 -37.45 -4.04 -16.09
N ASP A 192 -36.69 -5.11 -15.85
CA ASP A 192 -35.63 -5.58 -16.75
C ASP A 192 -36.10 -6.70 -17.72
N GLY A 193 -37.39 -7.06 -17.73
CA GLY A 193 -37.97 -7.97 -18.72
C GLY A 193 -37.42 -9.40 -18.69
N THR A 194 -36.91 -9.86 -17.55
CA THR A 194 -36.47 -11.25 -17.35
C THR A 194 -37.57 -12.01 -16.61
N GLU A 195 -38.50 -12.59 -17.37
CA GLU A 195 -39.31 -13.74 -16.94
C GLU A 195 -38.44 -14.99 -16.83
#